data_AF-A0AB37GDR3-F1
#
_entry.id   AF-A0AB37GDR3-F1
#
_cell.length_a   1.000
_cell.length_b   1.000
_cell.length_c   1.000
_cell.angle_alpha   90.00
_cell.angle_beta   90.00
_cell.angle_gamma   90.00
#
_symmetry.space_group_name_H-M   'P 1'
#
loop_
_entity.id
_entity.type
_entity.pdbx_description
1 polymer ?
#
loop_
_entity_poly.entity_id
_entity_poly.type
_entity_poly.pdbx_seq_one_letter_code
_entity_poly.pdbx_strand_id
1 'polypeptide(L)'
;MVSIQATGIHPKTSRLVSLGVSTADSSGNIVDTWHVVINPTEDPGPTHLHGLEPADFEGAPKFGVIQAKLAHALDGRTLVAHNAPLVWGFIVAEAKRARRQANRERSARNKRGRRRTRTRVARIPAPARIADTLETARRQGKRLDDARLRAVARAYGLDVPSPEASMAGISVPERVRTLDDVTTTLALFRAQGGLDEGTTLNMYTPDQLREDIVGLQRSTVRVDAMEAPRPVENPGRYTPGRKLATGMEFVVAPEVSLDPDELIAAGVRAGLAYSEKVTRESSVLVCNRPADVTPDQLTGKAMHAHRKDIPIVSDEAFLRLVGEMAPDAVKDETNN
;
A
#
# COMPACT_ATOMS: atom_id res chain seq x y z
N MET A 1 5.09 14.97 2.77
CA MET A 1 5.70 13.64 3.01
C MET A 1 5.21 13.11 4.33
N VAL A 2 4.95 11.80 4.39
CA VAL A 2 4.46 11.15 5.61
C VAL A 2 5.21 9.83 5.83
N SER A 3 5.65 9.60 7.08
CA SER A 3 6.13 8.30 7.56
C SER A 3 5.42 7.94 8.86
N ILE A 4 5.28 6.64 9.14
CA ILE A 4 4.52 6.13 10.27
C ILE A 4 5.22 4.98 10.98
N GLN A 5 4.90 4.79 12.26
CA GLN A 5 5.11 3.52 12.97
C GLN A 5 3.76 2.97 13.43
N ALA A 6 3.62 1.65 13.42
CA ALA A 6 2.37 0.97 13.75
C ALA A 6 2.61 -0.28 14.58
N THR A 7 1.57 -0.73 15.29
CA THR A 7 1.60 -1.96 16.11
C THR A 7 1.56 -3.25 15.29
N GLY A 8 1.51 -3.15 13.96
CA GLY A 8 1.47 -4.26 13.02
C GLY A 8 1.30 -3.80 11.59
N ILE A 9 1.06 -4.74 10.67
CA ILE A 9 1.06 -4.48 9.22
C ILE A 9 -0.35 -4.34 8.59
N HIS A 10 -1.41 -4.55 9.37
CA HIS A 10 -2.79 -4.52 8.88
C HIS A 10 -3.54 -3.30 9.45
N PRO A 11 -3.77 -2.23 8.66
CA PRO A 11 -4.44 -1.03 9.14
C PRO A 11 -5.80 -1.27 9.83
N LYS A 12 -6.53 -2.30 9.40
CA LYS A 12 -7.86 -2.64 9.93
C LYS A 12 -7.83 -3.16 11.37
N THR A 13 -6.77 -3.86 11.77
CA THR A 13 -6.65 -4.52 13.08
C THR A 13 -5.53 -3.97 13.96
N SER A 14 -4.57 -3.24 13.38
CA SER A 14 -3.46 -2.61 14.09
C SER A 14 -3.67 -1.11 14.25
N ARG A 15 -2.79 -0.46 15.03
CA ARG A 15 -2.85 0.96 15.37
C ARG A 15 -1.64 1.73 14.90
N LEU A 16 -1.90 2.96 14.45
CA LEU A 16 -0.88 3.97 14.22
C LEU A 16 -0.40 4.51 15.57
N VAL A 17 0.90 4.40 15.85
CA VAL A 17 1.50 4.82 17.12
C VAL A 17 2.49 5.98 16.99
N SER A 18 2.99 6.23 15.79
CA SER A 18 3.80 7.40 15.51
C SER A 18 3.57 7.90 14.09
N LEU A 19 3.69 9.21 13.91
CA LEU A 19 3.48 9.90 12.66
C LEU A 19 4.49 11.05 12.52
N GLY A 20 5.30 11.00 11.47
CA GLY A 20 6.13 12.12 11.02
C GLY A 20 5.51 12.75 9.77
N VAL A 21 5.44 14.08 9.75
CA VAL A 21 4.93 14.85 8.61
C VAL A 21 5.85 16.01 8.32
N SER A 22 6.25 16.15 7.06
CA SER A 22 6.85 17.37 6.53
C SER A 22 6.05 17.86 5.35
N THR A 23 5.87 19.18 5.27
CA THR A 23 5.27 19.84 4.12
C THR A 23 6.32 20.64 3.37
N ALA A 24 6.17 20.71 2.05
CA ALA A 24 7.06 21.44 1.17
C ALA A 24 6.27 22.35 0.23
N ASP A 25 6.91 23.40 -0.27
CA ASP A 25 6.42 24.20 -1.39
C ASP A 25 6.60 23.47 -2.74
N SER A 26 6.20 24.10 -3.84
CA SER A 26 6.31 23.53 -5.19
C SER A 26 7.77 23.36 -5.67
N SER A 27 8.72 24.09 -5.09
CA SER A 27 10.16 23.91 -5.34
C SER A 27 10.75 22.78 -4.48
N GLY A 28 9.93 22.17 -3.63
CA GLY A 28 10.30 21.14 -2.69
C GLY A 28 10.87 21.66 -1.37
N ASN A 29 10.98 22.96 -1.14
CA ASN A 29 11.56 23.48 0.10
C ASN A 29 10.64 23.17 1.28
N ILE A 30 11.19 22.64 2.37
CA ILE A 30 10.42 22.31 3.57
C ILE A 30 9.87 23.60 4.21
N VAL A 31 8.56 23.62 4.44
CA VAL A 31 7.84 24.74 5.08
C VAL A 31 7.53 24.44 6.55
N ASP A 32 7.13 23.20 6.85
CA ASP A 32 6.81 22.77 8.21
C ASP A 32 7.18 21.30 8.40
N THR A 33 7.60 20.94 9.60
CA THR A 33 7.93 19.55 9.99
C THR A 33 7.51 19.31 11.42
N TRP A 34 6.79 18.22 11.65
CA TRP A 34 6.40 17.80 12.99
C TRP A 34 6.30 16.28 13.10
N HIS A 35 6.41 15.82 14.34
CA HIS A 35 6.28 14.42 14.74
C HIS A 35 5.35 14.34 15.94
N VAL A 36 4.65 13.21 16.09
CA VAL A 36 3.81 12.94 17.25
C VAL A 36 3.75 11.44 17.52
N VAL A 37 3.87 11.08 18.81
CA VAL A 37 3.47 9.77 19.33
C VAL A 37 1.97 9.80 19.57
N ILE A 38 1.27 8.75 19.14
CA ILE A 38 -0.19 8.66 19.17
C ILE A 38 -0.57 7.55 20.13
N ASN A 39 -1.40 7.86 21.11
CA ASN A 39 -1.89 6.88 22.06
C ASN A 39 -2.90 5.93 21.37
N PRO A 40 -2.61 4.62 21.28
CA PRO A 40 -3.47 3.66 20.64
C PRO A 40 -4.66 3.25 21.53
N THR A 41 -4.80 3.74 22.75
CA THR A 41 -5.93 3.39 23.66
C THR A 41 -6.09 1.90 23.94
N GLU A 42 -5.09 1.10 23.61
CA GLU A 42 -4.97 -0.35 23.81
C GLU A 42 -3.48 -0.68 23.91
N ASP A 43 -3.13 -1.96 24.13
CA ASP A 43 -1.75 -2.40 24.18
C ASP A 43 -1.03 -2.08 22.84
N PRO A 44 0.07 -1.28 22.84
CA PRO A 44 0.83 -0.99 21.63
C PRO A 44 1.58 -2.22 21.09
N GLY A 45 1.64 -3.31 21.86
CA GLY A 45 2.39 -4.49 21.51
C GLY A 45 3.90 -4.31 21.75
N PRO A 46 4.73 -5.18 21.17
CA PRO A 46 6.14 -5.23 21.53
C PRO A 46 6.95 -4.05 20.94
N THR A 47 7.75 -3.41 21.79
CA THR A 47 8.60 -2.24 21.48
C THR A 47 9.41 -2.41 20.19
N HIS A 48 9.95 -3.59 19.90
CA HIS A 48 10.79 -3.82 18.71
C HIS A 48 10.05 -3.61 17.37
N LEU A 49 8.71 -3.56 17.35
CA LEU A 49 7.95 -3.29 16.13
C LEU A 49 7.90 -1.81 15.75
N HIS A 50 7.96 -0.91 16.73
CA HIS A 50 7.75 0.53 16.50
C HIS A 50 8.77 1.44 17.20
N GLY A 51 9.58 0.91 18.12
CA GLY A 51 10.66 1.62 18.83
C GLY A 51 10.21 2.58 19.92
N LEU A 52 9.00 2.42 20.48
CA LEU A 52 8.46 3.27 21.54
C LEU A 52 8.29 2.46 22.83
N GLU A 53 8.72 3.01 23.95
CA GLU A 53 8.51 2.43 25.26
C GLU A 53 7.10 2.72 25.77
N PRO A 54 6.55 1.91 26.70
CA PRO A 54 5.23 2.15 27.28
C PRO A 54 5.04 3.58 27.84
N ALA A 55 6.09 4.17 28.39
CA ALA A 55 6.09 5.53 28.93
C ALA A 55 5.90 6.62 27.85
N ASP A 56 6.30 6.37 26.60
CA ASP A 56 6.14 7.33 25.49
C ASP A 56 4.66 7.58 25.15
N PHE A 57 3.77 6.65 25.52
CA PHE A 57 2.33 6.76 25.31
C PHE A 57 1.61 7.50 26.42
N GLU A 58 2.27 7.73 27.56
CA GLU A 58 1.71 8.49 28.68
C GLU A 58 1.57 9.97 28.29
N GLY A 59 0.35 10.50 28.39
CA GLY A 59 0.05 11.87 27.95
C GLY A 59 0.01 12.07 26.43
N ALA A 60 0.40 11.08 25.63
CA ALA A 60 0.31 11.17 24.17
C ALA A 60 -1.15 11.37 23.69
N PRO A 61 -1.40 12.22 22.68
CA PRO A 61 -2.75 12.46 22.19
C PRO A 61 -3.33 11.24 21.48
N LYS A 62 -4.65 11.07 21.56
CA LYS A 62 -5.39 10.16 20.67
C LYS A 62 -5.42 10.74 19.25
N PHE A 63 -5.55 9.90 18.23
CA PHE A 63 -5.58 10.34 16.82
C PHE A 63 -6.58 11.47 16.54
N GLY A 64 -7.78 11.42 17.13
CA GLY A 64 -8.80 12.45 16.94
C GLY A 64 -8.38 13.87 17.35
N VAL A 65 -7.38 14.02 18.22
CA VAL A 65 -6.83 15.33 18.65
C VAL A 65 -5.97 15.94 17.55
N ILE A 66 -5.16 15.14 16.86
CA ILE A 66 -4.22 15.62 15.83
C ILE A 66 -4.85 15.78 14.44
N GLN A 67 -6.07 15.26 14.26
CA GLN A 67 -6.69 15.11 12.94
C GLN A 67 -6.87 16.43 12.17
N ALA A 68 -7.17 17.53 12.87
CA ALA A 68 -7.30 18.84 12.23
C ALA A 68 -5.96 19.35 11.69
N LYS A 69 -4.87 19.15 12.46
CA LYS A 69 -3.50 19.48 12.04
C LYS A 69 -3.08 18.62 10.85
N LEU A 70 -3.37 17.32 10.90
CA LEU A 70 -3.06 16.39 9.82
C LEU A 70 -3.85 16.72 8.53
N ALA A 71 -5.14 17.02 8.65
CA ALA A 71 -5.96 17.44 7.50
C ALA A 71 -5.38 18.71 6.86
N HIS A 72 -5.06 19.74 7.65
CA HIS A 72 -4.43 20.96 7.13
C HIS A 72 -3.11 20.70 6.38
N ALA A 73 -2.31 19.75 6.84
CA ALA A 73 -1.05 19.38 6.19
C ALA A 73 -1.22 18.60 4.88
N LEU A 74 -2.36 17.96 4.66
CA LEU A 74 -2.57 17.02 3.54
C LEU A 74 -3.62 17.49 2.52
N ASP A 75 -4.64 18.25 2.94
CA ASP A 75 -5.77 18.60 2.09
C ASP A 75 -5.32 19.40 0.85
N GLY A 76 -5.78 18.96 -0.32
CA GLY A 76 -5.46 19.60 -1.60
C GLY A 76 -4.00 19.46 -2.04
N ARG A 77 -3.17 18.69 -1.33
CA ARG A 77 -1.75 18.48 -1.63
C ARG A 77 -1.48 17.07 -2.16
N THR A 78 -0.29 16.88 -2.72
CA THR A 78 0.23 15.54 -2.99
C THR A 78 0.78 14.94 -1.69
N LEU A 79 0.11 13.91 -1.17
CA LEU A 79 0.67 13.06 -0.12
C LEU A 79 1.76 12.20 -0.75
N VAL A 80 2.98 12.28 -0.25
CA VAL A 80 4.10 11.43 -0.67
C VAL A 80 4.44 10.49 0.48
N ALA A 81 4.40 9.19 0.22
CA ALA A 81 4.74 8.15 1.18
C ALA A 81 5.48 6.99 0.50
N HIS A 82 6.24 6.23 1.28
CA HIS A 82 6.83 4.99 0.83
C HIS A 82 5.92 3.83 1.22
N ASN A 83 5.50 2.99 0.27
CA ASN A 83 4.44 2.00 0.46
C ASN A 83 3.12 2.69 0.89
N ALA A 84 2.63 3.56 0.01
CA ALA A 84 1.47 4.39 0.26
C ALA A 84 0.19 3.60 0.63
N PRO A 85 -0.07 2.39 0.09
CA PRO A 85 -1.20 1.57 0.52
C PRO A 85 -1.25 1.32 2.03
N LEU A 86 -0.09 1.13 2.66
CA LEU A 86 0.05 0.94 4.09
C LEU A 86 -0.12 2.27 4.84
N VAL A 87 0.67 3.28 4.48
CA VAL A 87 0.70 4.58 5.16
C VAL A 87 -0.68 5.26 5.12
N TRP A 88 -1.27 5.33 3.93
CA TRP A 88 -2.60 5.90 3.75
C TRP A 88 -3.69 5.03 4.40
N GLY A 89 -3.54 3.71 4.36
CA GLY A 89 -4.43 2.78 5.07
C GLY A 89 -4.53 3.05 6.56
N PHE A 90 -3.41 3.27 7.24
CA PHE A 90 -3.42 3.62 8.67
C PHE A 90 -4.11 4.96 8.93
N ILE A 91 -3.84 5.98 8.11
CA ILE A 91 -4.47 7.30 8.26
C ILE A 91 -5.99 7.20 8.07
N VAL A 92 -6.45 6.47 7.05
CA VAL A 92 -7.87 6.24 6.78
C VAL A 92 -8.53 5.46 7.92
N ALA A 93 -7.89 4.38 8.38
CA ALA A 93 -8.41 3.53 9.45
C ALA A 93 -8.56 4.32 10.76
N GLU A 94 -7.53 5.07 11.18
CA GLU A 94 -7.58 5.90 12.38
C GLU A 94 -8.59 7.05 12.27
N ALA A 95 -8.70 7.69 11.11
CA ALA A 95 -9.72 8.72 10.87
C ALA A 95 -11.15 8.15 10.97
N LYS A 96 -11.39 6.94 10.45
CA LYS A 96 -12.67 6.21 10.60
C LYS A 96 -12.92 5.86 12.07
N ARG A 97 -11.92 5.38 12.82
CA ARG A 97 -12.03 5.08 14.27
C ARG A 97 -12.36 6.33 15.08
N ALA A 98 -11.63 7.43 14.87
CA ALA A 98 -11.87 8.71 15.54
C ALA A 98 -13.28 9.24 15.25
N ARG A 99 -13.76 9.12 14.01
CA ARG A 99 -15.15 9.50 13.64
C ARG A 99 -16.19 8.64 14.37
N ARG A 100 -15.99 7.33 14.43
CA ARG A 100 -16.88 6.42 15.18
C ARG A 100 -16.92 6.78 16.66
N GLN A 101 -15.76 7.06 17.26
CA GLN A 101 -15.67 7.48 18.67
C GLN A 101 -16.41 8.80 18.93
N ALA A 102 -16.15 9.84 18.13
CA ALA A 102 -16.82 11.14 18.25
C ALA A 102 -18.34 11.02 18.11
N ASN A 103 -18.82 10.18 17.19
CA ASN A 103 -20.25 9.90 17.02
C ASN A 103 -20.86 9.21 18.25
N ARG A 104 -20.17 8.23 18.84
CA ARG A 104 -20.61 7.54 20.07
C ARG A 104 -20.73 8.52 21.24
N GLU A 105 -19.72 9.36 21.45
CA GLU A 105 -19.70 10.39 22.51
C GLU A 105 -20.80 11.43 22.33
N ARG A 106 -21.11 11.81 21.08
CA ARG A 106 -22.22 12.71 20.76
C ARG A 106 -23.56 12.08 21.10
N SER A 107 -23.78 10.81 20.70
CA SER A 107 -25.01 10.08 21.02
C SER A 107 -25.22 9.92 22.51
N ALA A 108 -24.17 9.62 23.27
CA ALA A 108 -24.25 9.52 24.73
C ALA A 108 -24.60 10.86 25.41
N ARG A 109 -24.08 11.99 24.90
CA ARG A 109 -24.43 13.34 25.39
C ARG A 109 -25.87 13.73 25.08
N ASN A 110 -26.36 13.41 23.88
CA ASN A 110 -27.74 13.69 23.49
C ASN A 110 -28.74 12.94 24.38
N LYS A 111 -28.45 11.67 24.73
CA LYS A 111 -29.27 10.90 25.68
C LYS A 111 -29.34 11.53 27.08
N ARG A 112 -28.30 12.29 27.48
CA ARG A 112 -28.20 12.96 28.79
C ARG A 112 -28.74 14.40 28.80
N GLY A 113 -29.45 14.83 27.76
CA GLY A 113 -30.06 16.16 27.69
C GLY A 113 -29.06 17.34 27.67
N ARG A 114 -27.76 17.08 27.42
CA ARG A 114 -26.74 18.13 27.40
C ARG A 114 -26.74 18.90 26.07
N ARG A 115 -26.57 20.23 26.17
CA ARG A 115 -26.62 21.21 25.07
C ARG A 115 -25.72 20.79 23.88
N ARG A 116 -26.23 20.98 22.65
CA ARG A 116 -25.54 20.69 21.39
C ARG A 116 -24.34 21.61 21.18
N THR A 117 -23.12 21.16 21.50
CA THR A 117 -21.90 21.82 21.01
C THR A 117 -21.58 21.33 19.60
N ARG A 118 -21.26 22.25 18.67
CA ARG A 118 -20.76 21.91 17.33
C ARG A 118 -19.31 21.40 17.43
N THR A 119 -19.13 20.15 17.86
CA THR A 119 -17.81 19.51 17.77
C THR A 119 -17.51 19.24 16.29
N ARG A 120 -16.38 19.75 15.77
CA ARG A 120 -15.92 19.40 14.41
C ARG A 120 -15.79 17.87 14.34
N VAL A 121 -16.51 17.26 13.41
CA VAL A 121 -16.49 15.80 13.24
C VAL A 121 -15.17 15.42 12.59
N ALA A 122 -14.47 14.48 13.22
CA ALA A 122 -13.34 13.78 12.66
C ALA A 122 -13.60 13.35 11.19
N ARG A 123 -12.77 13.81 10.25
CA ARG A 123 -12.84 13.42 8.83
C ARG A 123 -11.52 12.86 8.30
N ILE A 124 -11.62 12.03 7.28
CA ILE A 124 -10.45 11.58 6.52
C ILE A 124 -9.86 12.83 5.81
N PRO A 125 -8.52 13.06 5.88
CA PRO A 125 -7.87 14.07 5.06
C PRO A 125 -8.16 13.87 3.56
N ALA A 126 -8.10 14.93 2.77
CA ALA A 126 -8.43 14.91 1.34
C ALA A 126 -7.24 15.39 0.49
N PRO A 127 -6.14 14.62 0.42
CA PRO A 127 -5.05 14.95 -0.50
C PRO A 127 -5.56 14.94 -1.95
N ALA A 128 -5.00 15.81 -2.78
CA ALA A 128 -5.33 15.83 -4.21
C ALA A 128 -4.79 14.57 -4.91
N ARG A 129 -3.60 14.12 -4.51
CA ARG A 129 -2.93 12.93 -5.05
C ARG A 129 -2.16 12.20 -3.94
N ILE A 130 -1.93 10.92 -4.13
CA ILE A 130 -1.18 10.03 -3.23
C ILE A 130 -0.09 9.37 -4.07
N ALA A 131 1.16 9.78 -3.84
CA ALA A 131 2.34 9.24 -4.49
C ALA A 131 2.98 8.13 -3.65
N ASP A 132 3.33 7.03 -4.32
CA ASP A 132 4.05 5.91 -3.72
C ASP A 132 5.46 5.80 -4.28
N THR A 133 6.47 6.05 -3.44
CA THR A 133 7.87 5.98 -3.87
C THR A 133 8.35 4.55 -4.09
N LEU A 134 7.74 3.53 -3.49
CA LEU A 134 8.11 2.12 -3.73
C LEU A 134 7.61 1.66 -5.11
N GLU A 135 6.33 1.87 -5.40
CA GLU A 135 5.76 1.51 -6.71
C GLU A 135 6.32 2.36 -7.84
N THR A 136 6.65 3.64 -7.57
CA THR A 136 7.38 4.47 -8.54
C THR A 136 8.72 3.84 -8.91
N ALA A 137 9.47 3.32 -7.94
CA ALA A 137 10.75 2.67 -8.22
C ALA A 137 10.59 1.43 -9.10
N ARG A 138 9.55 0.62 -8.86
CA ARG A 138 9.21 -0.53 -9.70
C ARG A 138 8.88 -0.11 -11.14
N ARG A 139 8.02 0.90 -11.31
CA ARG A 139 7.64 1.44 -12.63
C ARG A 139 8.81 2.07 -13.38
N GLN A 140 9.81 2.59 -12.67
CA GLN A 140 11.05 3.11 -13.25
C GLN A 140 12.09 2.00 -13.52
N GLY A 141 11.70 0.71 -13.41
CA GLY A 141 12.53 -0.43 -13.76
C GLY A 141 13.66 -0.72 -12.77
N LYS A 142 13.60 -0.17 -11.55
CA LYS A 142 14.62 -0.48 -10.52
C LYS A 142 14.44 -1.92 -10.06
N ARG A 143 15.54 -2.67 -10.03
CA ARG A 143 15.61 -3.97 -9.34
C ARG A 143 15.70 -3.72 -7.84
N LEU A 144 14.74 -4.26 -7.08
CA LEU A 144 14.59 -4.01 -5.64
C LEU A 144 14.61 -5.34 -4.89
N ASP A 145 15.79 -5.75 -4.43
CA ASP A 145 15.93 -6.94 -3.56
C ASP A 145 15.41 -6.67 -2.14
N ASP A 146 15.43 -5.41 -1.73
CA ASP A 146 14.91 -4.93 -0.46
C ASP A 146 13.97 -3.73 -0.72
N ALA A 147 12.70 -3.92 -0.37
CA ALA A 147 11.64 -2.94 -0.58
C ALA A 147 11.55 -1.88 0.52
N ARG A 148 12.48 -1.86 1.50
CA ARG A 148 12.48 -0.85 2.57
C ARG A 148 12.98 0.49 2.03
N LEU A 149 12.44 1.59 2.57
CA LEU A 149 12.70 2.96 2.14
C LEU A 149 14.19 3.27 1.91
N ARG A 150 15.05 2.91 2.87
CA ARG A 150 16.49 3.20 2.80
C ARG A 150 17.21 2.39 1.73
N ALA A 151 16.79 1.14 1.49
CA ALA A 151 17.33 0.32 0.41
C ALA A 151 16.95 0.91 -0.95
N VAL A 152 15.68 1.27 -1.12
CA VAL A 152 15.19 1.90 -2.36
C VAL A 152 15.88 3.25 -2.57
N ALA A 153 16.01 4.08 -1.54
CA ALA A 153 16.74 5.35 -1.62
C ALA A 153 18.19 5.17 -2.09
N ARG A 154 18.91 4.15 -1.58
CA ARG A 154 20.27 3.82 -2.04
C ARG A 154 20.32 3.36 -3.49
N ALA A 155 19.29 2.66 -3.99
CA ALA A 155 19.18 2.31 -5.42
C ALA A 155 19.02 3.52 -6.36
N TYR A 156 18.75 4.71 -5.79
CA TYR A 156 18.76 6.01 -6.45
C TYR A 156 20.03 6.82 -6.16
N GLY A 157 21.05 6.23 -5.52
CA GLY A 157 22.31 6.90 -5.22
C GLY A 157 22.25 7.87 -4.04
N LEU A 158 21.21 7.82 -3.22
CA LEU A 158 21.09 8.69 -2.05
C LEU A 158 21.98 8.20 -0.91
N ASP A 159 22.71 9.13 -0.30
CA ASP A 159 23.50 8.88 0.90
C ASP A 159 22.59 8.84 2.13
N VAL A 160 22.13 7.64 2.47
CA VAL A 160 21.26 7.37 3.62
C VAL A 160 21.77 6.18 4.42
N PRO A 161 21.43 6.07 5.72
CA PRO A 161 21.88 4.96 6.56
C PRO A 161 21.47 3.59 6.02
N SER A 162 22.19 2.54 6.44
CA SER A 162 21.91 1.17 5.99
C SER A 162 20.50 0.74 6.37
N PRO A 163 19.78 0.01 5.50
CA PRO A 163 18.54 -0.65 5.87
C PRO A 163 18.78 -1.85 6.80
N GLU A 164 20.01 -2.35 6.89
CA GLU A 164 20.37 -3.50 7.73
C GLU A 164 20.27 -3.18 9.22
N ALA A 165 19.77 -4.15 9.98
CA ALA A 165 19.70 -4.04 11.43
C ALA A 165 21.12 -3.96 12.01
N SER A 166 21.36 -2.97 12.86
CA SER A 166 22.64 -2.76 13.53
C SER A 166 22.42 -2.29 14.97
N MET A 167 23.37 -2.59 15.86
CA MET A 167 23.31 -2.12 17.25
C MET A 167 23.23 -0.60 17.33
N ALA A 168 23.97 0.11 16.48
CA ALA A 168 23.89 1.56 16.38
C ALA A 168 22.49 2.04 15.96
N GLY A 169 21.83 1.32 15.04
CA GLY A 169 20.47 1.62 14.59
C GLY A 169 19.38 1.37 15.63
N ILE A 170 19.60 0.40 16.53
CA ILE A 170 18.67 0.09 17.64
C ILE A 170 18.60 1.28 18.61
N SER A 171 19.73 1.91 18.92
CA SER A 171 19.80 3.02 19.86
C SER A 171 19.26 4.36 19.32
N VAL A 172 18.87 4.43 18.04
CA VAL A 172 18.29 5.65 17.46
C VAL A 172 16.90 5.88 18.04
N PRO A 173 16.60 7.04 18.65
CA PRO A 173 15.27 7.35 19.15
C PRO A 173 14.21 7.30 18.04
N GLU A 174 13.01 6.79 18.33
CA GLU A 174 11.93 6.65 17.33
C GLU A 174 11.64 7.94 16.58
N ARG A 175 11.55 9.08 17.30
CA ARG A 175 11.31 10.39 16.69
C ARG A 175 12.36 10.72 15.62
N VAL A 176 13.63 10.44 15.89
CA VAL A 176 14.73 10.73 14.96
C VAL A 176 14.59 9.83 13.74
N ARG A 177 14.39 8.52 13.94
CA ARG A 177 14.19 7.56 12.86
C ARG A 177 13.03 7.94 11.94
N THR A 178 11.87 8.28 12.51
CA THR A 178 10.67 8.64 11.75
C THR A 178 10.84 9.94 10.99
N LEU A 179 11.50 10.96 11.55
CA LEU A 179 11.79 12.21 10.83
C LEU A 179 12.86 12.04 9.75
N ASP A 180 13.86 11.18 9.97
CA ASP A 180 14.83 10.79 8.95
C ASP A 180 14.14 10.09 7.77
N ASP A 181 13.17 9.21 8.05
CA ASP A 181 12.40 8.52 7.02
C ASP A 181 11.49 9.50 6.25
N VAL A 182 10.94 10.53 6.90
CA VAL A 182 10.21 11.62 6.22
C VAL A 182 11.14 12.38 5.26
N THR A 183 12.34 12.73 5.73
CA THR A 183 13.36 13.43 4.92
C THR A 183 13.83 12.57 3.75
N THR A 184 14.09 11.28 4.00
CA THR A 184 14.47 10.29 3.00
C THR A 184 13.38 10.11 1.96
N THR A 185 12.10 10.12 2.37
CA THR A 185 10.97 10.05 1.45
C THR A 185 10.93 11.23 0.49
N LEU A 186 11.21 12.46 0.97
CA LEU A 186 11.32 13.63 0.08
C LEU A 186 12.50 13.50 -0.88
N ALA A 187 13.68 13.12 -0.36
CA ALA A 187 14.88 12.98 -1.18
C ALA A 187 14.68 11.93 -2.28
N LEU A 188 14.09 10.78 -1.94
CA LEU A 188 13.74 9.74 -2.90
C LEU A 188 12.71 10.23 -3.91
N PHE A 189 11.65 10.90 -3.47
CA PHE A 189 10.65 11.46 -4.39
C PHE A 189 11.26 12.44 -5.39
N ARG A 190 12.20 13.30 -4.95
CA ARG A 190 12.95 14.20 -5.85
C ARG A 190 13.84 13.41 -6.81
N ALA A 191 14.60 12.43 -6.32
CA ALA A 191 15.45 11.59 -7.16
C ALA A 191 14.66 10.75 -8.17
N GLN A 192 13.37 10.52 -7.92
CA GLN A 192 12.43 9.89 -8.84
C GLN A 192 11.83 10.86 -9.86
N GLY A 193 12.26 12.14 -9.88
CA GLY A 193 11.73 13.19 -10.72
C GLY A 193 10.37 13.72 -10.28
N GLY A 194 10.08 13.63 -8.98
CA GLY A 194 8.81 14.05 -8.36
C GLY A 194 8.46 15.54 -8.50
N LEU A 195 9.43 16.37 -8.87
CA LEU A 195 9.28 17.80 -9.12
C LEU A 195 9.40 18.15 -10.61
N ASP A 196 9.67 17.17 -11.46
CA ASP A 196 9.90 17.36 -12.89
C ASP A 196 8.63 17.05 -13.68
N GLU A 197 8.38 17.81 -14.74
CA GLU A 197 7.24 17.57 -15.62
C GLU A 197 7.45 16.30 -16.48
N GLY A 198 6.40 15.51 -16.66
CA GLY A 198 6.41 14.35 -17.55
C GLY A 198 7.04 13.07 -16.96
N THR A 199 7.53 13.11 -15.72
CA THR A 199 8.13 11.92 -15.08
C THR A 199 7.09 10.87 -14.71
N THR A 200 7.39 9.60 -14.99
CA THR A 200 6.58 8.46 -14.57
C THR A 200 6.65 8.29 -13.06
N LEU A 201 5.55 8.62 -12.39
CA LEU A 201 5.35 8.46 -10.95
C LEU A 201 4.09 7.64 -10.69
N ASN A 202 4.14 6.73 -9.72
CA ASN A 202 2.95 6.00 -9.29
C ASN A 202 2.14 6.91 -8.34
N MET A 203 1.05 7.48 -8.87
CA MET A 203 0.15 8.36 -8.11
C MET A 203 -1.32 7.98 -8.34
N TYR A 204 -2.09 8.00 -7.26
CA TYR A 204 -3.55 7.82 -7.29
C TYR A 204 -4.26 9.06 -6.74
N THR A 205 -5.47 9.33 -7.22
CA THR A 205 -6.42 10.16 -6.48
C THR A 205 -7.11 9.31 -5.41
N PRO A 206 -7.60 9.91 -4.30
CA PRO A 206 -8.23 9.13 -3.23
C PRO A 206 -9.44 8.29 -3.66
N ASP A 207 -10.18 8.72 -4.68
CA ASP A 207 -11.36 8.02 -5.23
C ASP A 207 -10.98 6.77 -6.05
N GLN A 208 -9.75 6.68 -6.52
CA GLN A 208 -9.22 5.48 -7.17
C GLN A 208 -8.79 4.40 -6.17
N LEU A 209 -8.84 4.69 -4.86
CA LEU A 209 -8.39 3.76 -3.82
C LEU A 209 -9.54 3.28 -2.94
N ARG A 210 -9.50 1.99 -2.58
CA ARG A 210 -10.41 1.35 -1.64
C ARG A 210 -9.63 0.49 -0.64
N GLU A 211 -10.20 0.35 0.56
CA GLU A 211 -9.62 -0.53 1.57
C GLU A 211 -9.85 -2.00 1.20
N ASP A 212 -8.78 -2.81 1.26
CA ASP A 212 -8.88 -4.26 1.16
C ASP A 212 -9.33 -4.90 2.49
N ILE A 213 -9.38 -6.24 2.53
CA ILE A 213 -9.82 -6.98 3.72
C ILE A 213 -8.99 -6.71 4.98
N VAL A 214 -7.73 -6.28 4.84
CA VAL A 214 -6.82 -5.94 5.94
C VAL A 214 -6.65 -4.42 6.15
N GLY A 215 -7.30 -3.61 5.31
CA GLY A 215 -7.34 -2.14 5.43
C GLY A 215 -6.27 -1.40 4.62
N LEU A 216 -5.49 -2.07 3.78
CA LEU A 216 -4.56 -1.40 2.86
C LEU A 216 -5.36 -0.66 1.79
N GLN A 217 -4.91 0.53 1.41
CA GLN A 217 -5.55 1.31 0.35
C GLN A 217 -4.98 0.90 -1.00
N ARG A 218 -5.73 0.13 -1.76
CA ARG A 218 -5.35 -0.39 -3.08
C ARG A 218 -6.23 0.20 -4.16
N SER A 219 -5.80 0.13 -5.40
CA SER A 219 -6.63 0.53 -6.55
C SER A 219 -7.98 -0.19 -6.54
N THR A 220 -9.04 0.50 -6.95
CA THR A 220 -10.38 -0.09 -7.08
C THR A 220 -10.35 -1.30 -8.03
N VAL A 221 -9.63 -1.20 -9.15
CA VAL A 221 -9.42 -2.32 -10.10
C VAL A 221 -8.94 -3.58 -9.38
N ARG A 222 -7.92 -3.45 -8.52
CA ARG A 222 -7.36 -4.58 -7.77
C ARG A 222 -8.34 -5.14 -6.74
N VAL A 223 -9.00 -4.28 -5.96
CA VAL A 223 -9.94 -4.74 -4.92
C VAL A 223 -11.19 -5.38 -5.54
N ASP A 224 -11.72 -4.78 -6.61
CA ASP A 224 -12.89 -5.30 -7.32
C ASP A 224 -12.58 -6.66 -7.97
N ALA A 225 -11.38 -6.83 -8.55
CA ALA A 225 -10.93 -8.11 -9.08
C ALA A 225 -10.79 -9.20 -8.00
N MET A 226 -10.39 -8.85 -6.78
CA MET A 226 -10.32 -9.80 -5.65
C MET A 226 -11.70 -10.21 -5.15
N GLU A 227 -12.70 -9.32 -5.25
CA GLU A 227 -14.08 -9.55 -4.79
C GLU A 227 -15.00 -10.08 -5.90
N ALA A 228 -14.50 -10.15 -7.14
CA ALA A 228 -15.27 -10.58 -8.29
C ALA A 228 -15.81 -12.01 -8.10
N PRO A 229 -17.08 -12.28 -8.48
CA PRO A 229 -17.63 -13.63 -8.49
C PRO A 229 -16.79 -14.59 -9.35
N ARG A 230 -16.72 -15.85 -8.93
CA ARG A 230 -16.01 -16.91 -9.65
C ARG A 230 -17.02 -17.97 -10.13
N PRO A 231 -17.76 -17.71 -11.24
CA PRO A 231 -18.81 -18.61 -11.70
C PRO A 231 -18.27 -19.89 -12.34
N VAL A 232 -17.05 -19.84 -12.89
CA VAL A 232 -16.36 -20.98 -13.48
C VAL A 232 -15.34 -21.51 -12.48
N GLU A 233 -15.39 -22.81 -12.22
CA GLU A 233 -14.41 -23.48 -11.37
C GLU A 233 -13.02 -23.44 -12.02
N ASN A 234 -11.97 -23.32 -11.20
CA ASN A 234 -10.61 -23.28 -11.71
C ASN A 234 -10.24 -24.63 -12.35
N PRO A 235 -9.98 -24.70 -13.67
CA PRO A 235 -9.67 -25.95 -14.36
C PRO A 235 -8.28 -26.52 -14.02
N GLY A 236 -7.52 -25.83 -13.18
CA GLY A 236 -6.22 -26.24 -12.68
C GLY A 236 -5.09 -25.37 -13.21
N ARG A 237 -3.88 -25.92 -13.18
CA ARG A 237 -2.66 -25.17 -13.45
C ARG A 237 -2.45 -24.90 -14.91
N TYR A 238 -1.89 -23.73 -15.20
CA TYR A 238 -1.42 -23.43 -16.54
C TYR A 238 -0.31 -24.41 -16.93
N THR A 239 -0.32 -24.87 -18.18
CA THR A 239 0.77 -25.67 -18.74
C THR A 239 1.51 -24.81 -19.76
N PRO A 240 2.81 -24.51 -19.57
CA PRO A 240 3.59 -23.75 -20.53
C PRO A 240 3.44 -24.28 -21.96
N GLY A 241 3.17 -23.39 -22.91
CA GLY A 241 2.93 -23.72 -24.32
C GLY A 241 1.48 -24.12 -24.66
N ARG A 242 0.59 -24.21 -23.67
CA ARG A 242 -0.86 -24.28 -23.89
C ARG A 242 -1.50 -22.90 -23.78
N LYS A 243 -2.79 -22.82 -24.09
CA LYS A 243 -3.62 -21.62 -23.87
C LYS A 243 -4.06 -21.53 -22.42
N LEU A 244 -4.33 -20.31 -21.96
CA LEU A 244 -5.10 -20.09 -20.74
C LEU A 244 -6.56 -20.48 -20.96
N ALA A 245 -7.26 -20.83 -19.89
CA ALA A 245 -8.68 -21.20 -19.91
C ALA A 245 -9.46 -20.37 -18.89
N THR A 246 -10.71 -20.06 -19.23
CA THR A 246 -11.67 -19.37 -18.37
C THR A 246 -11.73 -20.07 -16.99
N GLY A 247 -11.79 -19.28 -15.92
CA GLY A 247 -11.77 -19.76 -14.54
C GLY A 247 -10.39 -19.98 -13.93
N MET A 248 -9.30 -20.03 -14.72
CA MET A 248 -7.94 -20.14 -14.16
C MET A 248 -7.63 -18.98 -13.20
N GLU A 249 -6.98 -19.29 -12.08
CA GLU A 249 -6.57 -18.28 -11.10
C GLU A 249 -5.19 -17.72 -11.45
N PHE A 250 -5.08 -16.40 -11.59
CA PHE A 250 -3.80 -15.73 -11.80
C PHE A 250 -3.45 -14.80 -10.64
N VAL A 251 -2.15 -14.69 -10.37
CA VAL A 251 -1.58 -13.80 -9.37
C VAL A 251 -0.59 -12.87 -10.06
N VAL A 252 -0.57 -11.60 -9.67
CA VAL A 252 0.41 -10.62 -10.16
C VAL A 252 1.44 -10.33 -9.06
N ALA A 253 2.71 -10.53 -9.39
CA ALA A 253 3.84 -10.20 -8.52
C ALA A 253 4.24 -8.72 -8.66
N PRO A 254 4.92 -8.13 -7.66
CA PRO A 254 5.41 -6.75 -7.77
C PRO A 254 6.50 -6.58 -8.83
N GLU A 255 7.20 -7.66 -9.19
CA GLU A 255 8.26 -7.65 -10.20
C GLU A 255 7.67 -7.70 -11.62
N VAL A 256 6.80 -6.74 -11.96
CA VAL A 256 6.28 -6.53 -13.32
C VAL A 256 6.66 -5.13 -13.79
N SER A 257 6.77 -4.95 -15.11
CA SER A 257 7.15 -3.66 -15.72
C SER A 257 5.91 -2.87 -16.14
N LEU A 258 4.84 -3.57 -16.54
CA LEU A 258 3.55 -2.98 -16.83
C LEU A 258 2.78 -2.60 -15.56
N ASP A 259 1.80 -1.70 -15.70
CA ASP A 259 0.91 -1.36 -14.60
C ASP A 259 0.17 -2.63 -14.14
N PRO A 260 0.29 -3.04 -12.86
CA PRO A 260 -0.45 -4.19 -12.36
C PRO A 260 -1.96 -4.10 -12.58
N ASP A 261 -2.55 -2.90 -12.57
CA ASP A 261 -3.97 -2.73 -12.81
C ASP A 261 -4.37 -3.06 -14.25
N GLU A 262 -3.50 -2.82 -15.22
CA GLU A 262 -3.71 -3.22 -16.61
C GLU A 262 -3.69 -4.75 -16.76
N LEU A 263 -2.74 -5.41 -16.10
CA LEU A 263 -2.64 -6.88 -16.09
C LEU A 263 -3.85 -7.52 -15.41
N ILE A 264 -4.25 -6.97 -14.25
CA ILE A 264 -5.42 -7.44 -13.50
C ILE A 264 -6.69 -7.27 -14.34
N ALA A 265 -6.90 -6.08 -14.90
CA ALA A 265 -8.08 -5.81 -15.69
C ALA A 265 -8.13 -6.66 -16.98
N ALA A 266 -6.99 -6.90 -17.62
CA ALA A 266 -6.90 -7.77 -18.80
C ALA A 266 -7.27 -9.22 -18.46
N GLY A 267 -6.71 -9.78 -17.38
CA GLY A 267 -7.01 -11.15 -16.95
C GLY A 267 -8.48 -11.33 -16.58
N VAL A 268 -9.04 -10.40 -15.80
CA VAL A 268 -10.46 -10.46 -15.40
C VAL A 268 -11.40 -10.35 -16.61
N ARG A 269 -11.11 -9.45 -17.57
CA ARG A 269 -11.92 -9.34 -18.81
C ARG A 269 -11.90 -10.60 -19.65
N ALA A 270 -10.82 -11.37 -19.61
CA ALA A 270 -10.71 -12.66 -20.30
C ALA A 270 -11.30 -13.84 -19.50
N GLY A 271 -11.99 -13.57 -18.38
CA GLY A 271 -12.64 -14.61 -17.59
C GLY A 271 -11.70 -15.37 -16.65
N LEU A 272 -10.51 -14.83 -16.36
CA LEU A 272 -9.62 -15.36 -15.33
C LEU A 272 -9.99 -14.82 -13.94
N ALA A 273 -9.72 -15.60 -12.91
CA ALA A 273 -9.93 -15.20 -11.52
C ALA A 273 -8.66 -14.58 -10.93
N TYR A 274 -8.72 -13.35 -10.45
CA TYR A 274 -7.58 -12.73 -9.78
C TYR A 274 -7.47 -13.17 -8.31
N SER A 275 -6.24 -13.37 -7.84
CA SER A 275 -5.91 -13.51 -6.43
C SER A 275 -4.69 -12.69 -6.04
N GLU A 276 -4.72 -12.06 -4.87
CA GLU A 276 -3.57 -11.32 -4.34
C GLU A 276 -2.48 -12.27 -3.82
N LYS A 277 -2.85 -13.46 -3.36
CA LYS A 277 -1.95 -14.43 -2.71
C LYS A 277 -1.71 -15.64 -3.61
N VAL A 278 -0.46 -16.09 -3.65
CA VAL A 278 -0.09 -17.36 -4.29
C VAL A 278 -0.51 -18.53 -3.40
N THR A 279 -1.48 -19.32 -3.86
CA THR A 279 -1.99 -20.53 -3.19
C THR A 279 -1.57 -21.77 -3.97
N ARG A 280 -2.00 -22.96 -3.52
CA ARG A 280 -1.81 -24.21 -4.30
C ARG A 280 -2.78 -24.32 -5.48
N GLU A 281 -3.88 -23.57 -5.42
CA GLU A 281 -4.92 -23.50 -6.45
C GLU A 281 -4.55 -22.51 -7.56
N SER A 282 -3.61 -21.60 -7.32
CA SER A 282 -3.18 -20.63 -8.34
C SER A 282 -2.71 -21.35 -9.61
N SER A 283 -3.19 -20.87 -10.76
CA SER A 283 -2.90 -21.47 -12.05
C SER A 283 -1.63 -20.92 -12.67
N VAL A 284 -1.37 -19.62 -12.48
CA VAL A 284 -0.20 -18.93 -13.04
C VAL A 284 0.19 -17.71 -12.21
N LEU A 285 1.49 -17.43 -12.10
CA LEU A 285 2.03 -16.18 -11.56
C LEU A 285 2.56 -15.31 -12.72
N VAL A 286 2.14 -14.04 -12.74
CA VAL A 286 2.69 -13.01 -13.63
C VAL A 286 3.83 -12.30 -12.90
N CYS A 287 5.05 -12.45 -13.40
CA CYS A 287 6.28 -11.93 -12.80
C CYS A 287 7.40 -11.91 -13.85
N ASN A 288 8.03 -10.75 -14.04
CA ASN A 288 9.22 -10.55 -14.85
C ASN A 288 10.45 -11.00 -14.05
N ARG A 289 10.59 -12.31 -13.89
CA ARG A 289 11.78 -12.91 -13.26
C ARG A 289 13.02 -12.57 -14.12
N PRO A 290 14.06 -11.95 -13.55
CA PRO A 290 15.31 -11.75 -14.28
C PRO A 290 15.94 -13.08 -14.70
N ALA A 291 16.53 -13.12 -15.89
CA ALA A 291 17.14 -14.34 -16.43
C ALA A 291 18.31 -14.87 -15.57
N ASP A 292 18.98 -13.97 -14.84
CA ASP A 292 20.12 -14.21 -13.97
C ASP A 292 19.74 -14.69 -12.55
N VAL A 293 18.45 -14.68 -12.19
CA VAL A 293 17.98 -15.10 -10.85
C VAL A 293 17.67 -16.60 -10.84
N THR A 294 18.45 -17.34 -10.05
CA THR A 294 18.26 -18.78 -9.85
C THR A 294 17.07 -19.05 -8.90
N PRO A 295 16.48 -20.26 -8.92
CA PRO A 295 15.31 -20.55 -8.08
C PRO A 295 15.52 -20.37 -6.57
N ASP A 296 16.74 -20.59 -6.07
CA ASP A 296 17.14 -20.40 -4.66
C ASP A 296 17.26 -18.92 -4.26
N GLN A 297 17.39 -18.02 -5.23
CA GLN A 297 17.46 -16.57 -5.02
C GLN A 297 16.09 -15.88 -5.11
N LEU A 298 15.03 -16.63 -5.42
CA LEU A 298 13.68 -16.07 -5.50
C LEU A 298 13.21 -15.57 -4.14
N THR A 299 12.53 -14.43 -4.14
CA THR A 299 11.87 -13.86 -2.96
C THR A 299 10.37 -13.65 -3.22
N GLY A 300 9.62 -13.28 -2.18
CA GLY A 300 8.22 -12.87 -2.30
C GLY A 300 7.31 -13.87 -3.02
N LYS A 301 6.45 -13.37 -3.92
CA LYS A 301 5.46 -14.18 -4.62
C LYS A 301 6.12 -15.19 -5.57
N ALA A 302 7.21 -14.82 -6.23
CA ALA A 302 7.95 -15.70 -7.14
C ALA A 302 8.53 -16.93 -6.41
N MET A 303 9.14 -16.72 -5.23
CA MET A 303 9.58 -17.82 -4.37
C MET A 303 8.42 -18.75 -3.97
N HIS A 304 7.29 -18.16 -3.59
CA HIS A 304 6.11 -18.93 -3.18
C HIS A 304 5.44 -19.71 -4.32
N ALA A 305 5.51 -19.18 -5.55
CA ALA A 305 5.07 -19.87 -6.75
C ALA A 305 5.99 -21.05 -7.06
N HIS A 306 7.30 -20.83 -7.07
CA HIS A 306 8.28 -21.89 -7.30
C HIS A 306 8.13 -23.04 -6.31
N ARG A 307 8.04 -22.76 -5.00
CA ARG A 307 7.83 -23.80 -3.95
C ARG A 307 6.52 -24.58 -4.09
N LYS A 308 5.55 -24.05 -4.83
CA LYS A 308 4.26 -24.69 -5.05
C LYS A 308 4.14 -25.24 -6.47
N ASP A 309 5.19 -25.19 -7.29
CA ASP A 309 5.20 -25.57 -8.72
C ASP A 309 4.22 -24.77 -9.59
N ILE A 310 3.99 -23.51 -9.25
CA ILE A 310 3.13 -22.61 -10.02
C ILE A 310 3.95 -22.01 -11.17
N PRO A 311 3.52 -22.16 -12.44
CA PRO A 311 4.21 -21.57 -13.58
C PRO A 311 4.33 -20.06 -13.46
N ILE A 312 5.49 -19.53 -13.85
CA ILE A 312 5.77 -18.10 -13.90
C ILE A 312 5.83 -17.67 -15.37
N VAL A 313 5.11 -16.60 -15.71
CA VAL A 313 5.15 -15.96 -17.04
C VAL A 313 5.46 -14.47 -16.88
N SER A 314 6.12 -13.87 -17.87
CA SER A 314 6.29 -12.41 -17.90
C SER A 314 4.96 -11.72 -18.12
N ASP A 315 4.88 -10.43 -17.79
CA ASP A 315 3.72 -9.59 -18.05
C ASP A 315 3.37 -9.53 -19.55
N GLU A 316 4.36 -9.39 -20.43
CA GLU A 316 4.17 -9.46 -21.90
C GLU A 316 3.63 -10.82 -22.35
N ALA A 317 4.18 -11.92 -21.84
CA ALA A 317 3.71 -13.25 -22.18
C ALA A 317 2.28 -13.49 -21.67
N PHE A 318 1.96 -13.00 -20.47
CA PHE A 318 0.62 -13.05 -19.91
C PHE A 318 -0.38 -12.30 -20.78
N LEU A 319 -0.08 -11.07 -21.22
CA LEU A 319 -0.99 -10.31 -22.08
C LEU A 319 -1.21 -10.98 -23.44
N ARG A 320 -0.20 -11.60 -24.03
CA ARG A 320 -0.38 -12.41 -25.25
C ARG A 320 -1.31 -13.59 -25.01
N LEU A 321 -1.07 -14.36 -23.93
CA LEU A 321 -1.90 -15.51 -23.58
C LEU A 321 -3.36 -15.12 -23.32
N VAL A 322 -3.57 -13.99 -22.64
CA VAL A 322 -4.89 -13.39 -22.42
C VAL A 322 -5.54 -12.98 -23.75
N GLY A 323 -4.80 -12.39 -24.67
CA GLY A 323 -5.31 -12.01 -25.99
C GLY A 323 -5.69 -13.20 -26.89
N GLU A 324 -5.14 -14.39 -26.62
CA GLU A 324 -5.48 -15.64 -27.31
C GLU A 324 -6.72 -16.36 -26.73
N MET A 325 -7.17 -15.94 -25.54
CA MET A 325 -8.44 -16.39 -24.97
C MET A 325 -9.55 -15.72 -25.79
N ALA A 326 -10.31 -16.52 -26.54
CA ALA A 326 -11.46 -16.00 -27.28
C ALA A 326 -12.38 -15.24 -26.30
N PRO A 327 -12.97 -14.11 -26.68
CA PRO A 327 -14.07 -13.57 -25.89
C PRO A 327 -15.15 -14.63 -25.92
N ASP A 328 -15.39 -15.29 -24.79
CA ASP A 328 -16.51 -16.20 -24.66
C ASP A 328 -17.76 -15.35 -24.96
N ALA A 329 -18.37 -15.63 -26.12
CA ALA A 329 -19.66 -15.10 -26.48
C ALA A 329 -20.58 -15.39 -25.30
N VAL A 330 -21.07 -14.33 -24.66
CA VAL A 330 -22.19 -14.42 -23.73
C VAL A 330 -23.24 -15.22 -24.46
N LYS A 331 -23.44 -16.48 -24.04
CA LYS A 331 -24.59 -17.26 -24.47
C LYS A 331 -25.78 -16.54 -23.87
N ASP A 332 -26.42 -15.68 -24.66
CA ASP A 332 -27.75 -15.20 -24.36
C ASP A 332 -28.62 -16.44 -24.14
N GLU A 333 -28.98 -16.67 -22.88
CA GLU A 333 -30.09 -17.53 -22.52
C GLU A 333 -31.38 -16.84 -22.98
N THR A 334 -31.60 -16.83 -24.30
CA THR A 334 -32.92 -16.65 -24.90
C THR A 334 -33.31 -17.96 -25.57
N ASN A 335 -33.96 -18.82 -24.79
CA ASN A 335 -35.07 -19.68 -25.22
C ASN A 335 -35.50 -20.60 -24.07
N ASN A 336 -36.56 -20.21 -23.36
CA ASN A 336 -37.87 -20.89 -23.46
C ASN A 336 -38.94 -20.05 -22.73
#